data_AF-A0A0J6SRG4-F1
#
_entry.id   AF-A0A0J6SRG4-F1
#
_cell.length_a   1.000
_cell.length_b   1.000
_cell.length_c   1.000
_cell.angle_alpha   90.00
_cell.angle_beta   90.00
_cell.angle_gamma   90.00
#
_symmetry.space_group_name_H-M   'P 1'
#
loop_
_entity.id
_entity.type
_entity.pdbx_description
1 polymer ?
#
loop_
_entity_poly.entity_id
_entity_poly.type
_entity_poly.pdbx_seq_one_letter_code
_entity_poly.pdbx_strand_id
1 'polypeptide(L)'
;MTRQDPAAHILFAGKGEVRALARDLDWSAPPLGPVAGRPQSLRSTVRTLLSSQYPMILTGGPAFTQIDNDAYAKLVGARHPAALGGDIRVTLAASRDTLGPMIARVMQTGEANGTQALPLLHRPEVEPIGSILGDLEADRRPSEEARRRTDGAGANGWAGRTASRFAWCG
;
A
#
# COMPACT_ATOMS: atom_id res chain seq x y z
N MET A 1 7.84 -20.85 -14.06
CA MET A 1 9.16 -20.21 -14.21
C MET A 1 8.94 -18.75 -14.53
N THR A 2 9.01 -17.88 -13.54
CA THR A 2 8.89 -16.42 -13.70
C THR A 2 10.04 -15.95 -14.59
N ARG A 3 9.73 -15.26 -15.68
CA ARG A 3 10.77 -14.67 -16.55
C ARG A 3 11.46 -13.56 -15.76
N GLN A 4 12.68 -13.81 -15.28
CA GLN A 4 13.46 -12.79 -14.57
C GLN A 4 13.76 -11.62 -15.52
N ASP A 5 13.25 -10.43 -15.18
CA ASP A 5 13.53 -9.18 -15.90
C ASP A 5 14.87 -8.61 -15.38
N PRO A 6 15.95 -8.58 -16.20
CA PRO A 6 17.23 -8.03 -15.77
C PRO A 6 17.14 -6.57 -15.30
N ALA A 7 16.23 -5.79 -15.87
CA ALA A 7 16.02 -4.41 -15.47
C ALA A 7 15.39 -4.32 -14.06
N ALA A 8 14.54 -5.30 -13.69
CA ALA A 8 14.01 -5.41 -12.32
C ALA A 8 15.15 -5.69 -11.32
N HIS A 9 16.05 -6.62 -11.65
CA HIS A 9 17.21 -6.92 -10.80
C HIS A 9 18.10 -5.69 -10.56
N ILE A 10 18.27 -4.83 -11.56
CA ILE A 10 19.05 -3.58 -11.45
C ILE A 10 18.27 -2.51 -10.66
N LEU A 11 16.98 -2.33 -10.92
CA LEU A 11 16.18 -1.29 -10.26
C LEU A 11 16.02 -1.58 -8.77
N PHE A 12 15.77 -2.85 -8.43
CA PHE A 12 15.55 -3.32 -7.07
C PHE A 12 16.80 -3.91 -6.43
N ALA A 13 18.00 -3.63 -6.95
CA ALA A 13 19.26 -4.10 -6.35
C ALA A 13 19.44 -3.60 -4.91
N GLY A 14 20.16 -4.36 -4.09
CA GLY A 14 20.49 -4.00 -2.70
C GLY A 14 19.78 -4.85 -1.64
N LYS A 15 20.05 -4.52 -0.37
CA LYS A 15 19.48 -5.17 0.82
C LYS A 15 18.08 -4.63 1.13
N GLY A 16 17.24 -5.46 1.74
CA GLY A 16 15.86 -5.12 2.09
C GLY A 16 14.91 -6.22 1.61
N GLU A 17 13.86 -6.47 2.40
CA GLU A 17 12.85 -7.48 2.09
C GLU A 17 12.03 -7.06 0.88
N VAL A 18 11.59 -5.80 0.84
CA VAL A 18 10.80 -5.27 -0.29
C VAL A 18 11.61 -5.33 -1.59
N ARG A 19 12.91 -5.03 -1.54
CA ARG A 19 13.80 -5.17 -2.69
C ARG A 19 13.96 -6.61 -3.14
N ALA A 20 14.04 -7.56 -2.21
CA ALA A 20 14.11 -8.99 -2.54
C ALA A 20 12.83 -9.46 -3.23
N LEU A 21 11.68 -9.20 -2.60
CA LEU A 21 10.37 -9.53 -3.16
C LEU A 21 10.14 -8.89 -4.53
N ALA A 22 10.53 -7.62 -4.70
CA ALA A 22 10.37 -6.91 -5.96
C ALA A 22 11.23 -7.50 -7.09
N ARG A 23 12.34 -8.19 -6.81
CA ARG A 23 13.11 -8.89 -7.85
C ARG A 23 12.43 -10.19 -8.30
N ASP A 24 11.69 -10.82 -7.41
CA ASP A 24 11.01 -12.09 -7.67
C ASP A 24 9.60 -11.89 -8.27
N LEU A 25 9.06 -10.67 -8.20
CA LEU A 25 7.76 -10.34 -8.75
C LEU A 25 7.78 -10.29 -10.29
N ASP A 26 6.77 -10.89 -10.92
CA ASP A 26 6.56 -10.77 -12.37
C ASP A 26 5.98 -9.41 -12.72
N TRP A 27 6.85 -8.45 -13.02
CA TRP A 27 6.43 -7.13 -13.48
C TRP A 27 5.93 -7.10 -14.93
N SER A 28 6.06 -8.19 -15.70
CA SER A 28 5.62 -8.18 -17.10
C SER A 28 4.10 -8.14 -17.24
N ALA A 29 3.38 -8.56 -16.20
CA ALA A 29 1.94 -8.49 -16.13
C ALA A 29 1.44 -7.04 -15.96
N PRO A 30 0.26 -6.70 -16.49
CA PRO A 30 -0.42 -5.45 -16.17
C PRO A 30 -0.58 -5.28 -14.66
N PRO A 31 -0.56 -4.04 -14.16
CA PRO A 31 -0.72 -2.79 -14.92
C PRO A 31 0.55 -1.93 -15.05
N LEU A 32 1.68 -2.34 -14.46
CA LEU A 32 2.93 -1.59 -14.51
C LEU A 32 3.82 -1.95 -15.70
N GLY A 33 3.67 -3.17 -16.23
CA GLY A 33 4.50 -3.68 -17.31
C GLY A 33 5.99 -3.83 -16.97
N PRO A 34 6.77 -4.39 -17.92
CA PRO A 34 8.17 -4.70 -17.73
C PRO A 34 8.99 -3.49 -17.26
N VAL A 35 9.95 -3.71 -16.36
CA VAL A 35 10.76 -2.62 -15.79
C VAL A 35 11.62 -1.96 -16.87
N ALA A 36 12.04 -2.72 -17.89
CA ALA A 36 12.80 -2.22 -19.02
C ALA A 36 12.08 -1.12 -19.81
N GLY A 37 10.74 -1.15 -19.88
CA GLY A 37 9.93 -0.17 -20.62
C GLY A 37 9.59 1.09 -19.83
N ARG A 38 9.94 1.15 -18.53
CA ARG A 38 9.53 2.25 -17.66
C ARG A 38 10.34 3.53 -17.93
N PRO A 39 9.71 4.73 -17.91
CA PRO A 39 10.41 6.00 -18.03
C PRO A 39 11.54 6.15 -17.00
N GLN A 40 12.60 6.87 -17.37
CA GLN A 40 13.73 7.11 -16.46
C GLN A 40 13.30 7.84 -15.18
N SER A 41 12.41 8.82 -15.29
CA SER A 41 11.87 9.57 -14.15
C SER A 41 11.24 8.64 -13.11
N LEU A 42 10.44 7.67 -13.57
CA LEU A 42 9.83 6.65 -12.72
C LEU A 42 10.88 5.80 -12.00
N ARG A 43 11.88 5.30 -12.74
CA ARG A 43 12.97 4.50 -12.16
C ARG A 43 13.75 5.30 -11.10
N SER A 44 14.00 6.59 -11.33
CA SER A 44 14.62 7.48 -10.34
C SER A 44 13.77 7.64 -9.09
N THR A 45 12.46 7.89 -9.22
CA THR A 45 11.55 8.00 -8.08
C THR A 45 11.49 6.72 -7.26
N VAL A 46 11.43 5.55 -7.92
CA VAL A 46 11.46 4.25 -7.23
C VAL A 46 12.78 4.08 -6.45
N ARG A 47 13.92 4.47 -7.03
CA ARG A 47 15.22 4.43 -6.31
C ARG A 47 15.22 5.31 -5.06
N THR A 48 14.67 6.52 -5.15
CA THR A 48 14.55 7.42 -4.01
C THR A 48 13.65 6.82 -2.93
N LEU A 49 12.48 6.31 -3.32
CA LEU A 49 11.53 5.66 -2.43
C LEU A 49 12.18 4.48 -1.67
N LEU A 50 12.86 3.58 -2.39
CA LEU A 50 13.48 2.39 -1.80
C LEU A 50 14.72 2.69 -0.94
N SER A 51 15.29 3.90 -1.04
CA SER A 51 16.47 4.31 -0.26
C SER A 51 16.10 5.12 0.98
N SER A 52 14.83 5.52 1.10
CA SER A 52 14.31 6.28 2.24
C SER A 52 14.09 5.38 3.45
N GLN A 53 14.38 5.91 4.64
CA GLN A 53 14.03 5.28 5.92
C GLN A 53 12.63 5.69 6.41
N TYR A 54 12.01 6.67 5.78
CA TYR A 54 10.63 7.05 6.06
C TYR A 54 9.66 6.10 5.32
N PRO A 55 8.51 5.73 5.92
CA PRO A 55 7.47 4.99 5.24
C PRO A 55 7.03 5.73 3.98
N MET A 56 7.29 5.15 2.81
CA MET A 56 6.94 5.74 1.52
C MET A 56 6.26 4.71 0.63
N ILE A 57 5.29 5.21 -0.14
CA ILE A 57 4.55 4.46 -1.14
C ILE A 57 4.38 5.32 -2.38
N LEU A 58 4.53 4.71 -3.54
CA LEU A 58 4.29 5.30 -4.85
C LEU A 58 3.19 4.50 -5.53
N THR A 59 2.10 5.18 -5.84
CA THR A 59 0.91 4.61 -6.48
C THR A 59 0.62 5.34 -7.78
N GLY A 60 0.15 4.61 -8.78
CA GLY A 60 -0.27 5.20 -10.04
C GLY A 60 -0.95 4.21 -10.98
N GLY A 61 -1.23 4.69 -12.20
CA GLY A 61 -1.87 3.91 -13.25
C GLY A 61 -3.37 3.64 -12.99
N PRO A 62 -4.07 3.09 -13.98
CA PRO A 62 -5.52 2.85 -13.91
C PRO A 62 -5.93 1.81 -12.87
N ALA A 63 -5.02 0.92 -12.48
CA ALA A 63 -5.25 -0.11 -11.47
C ALA A 63 -4.64 0.25 -10.09
N PHE A 64 -4.16 1.48 -9.92
CA PHE A 64 -3.62 1.99 -8.66
C PHE A 64 -2.56 1.08 -8.03
N THR A 65 -1.69 0.54 -8.87
CA THR A 65 -0.62 -0.32 -8.40
C THR A 65 0.36 0.46 -7.55
N GLN A 66 0.78 -0.15 -6.45
CA GLN A 66 1.72 0.44 -5.52
C GLN A 66 3.12 -0.21 -5.58
N ILE A 67 4.12 0.62 -5.33
CA ILE A 67 5.48 0.21 -4.97
C ILE A 67 5.80 0.93 -3.66
N ASP A 68 6.23 0.18 -2.67
CA ASP A 68 6.53 0.68 -1.33
C ASP A 68 7.98 0.36 -0.93
N ASN A 69 8.38 0.78 0.27
CA ASN A 69 9.69 0.50 0.84
C ASN A 69 9.57 -0.31 2.14
N ASP A 70 10.70 -0.81 2.64
CA ASP A 70 10.74 -1.63 3.86
C ASP A 70 10.13 -0.93 5.09
N ALA A 71 10.23 0.40 5.19
CA ALA A 71 9.63 1.16 6.28
C ALA A 71 8.10 1.18 6.20
N TYR A 72 7.55 1.33 5.00
CA TYR A 72 6.11 1.22 4.76
C TYR A 72 5.61 -0.20 4.94
N ALA A 73 6.38 -1.21 4.51
CA ALA A 73 6.02 -2.61 4.69
C ALA A 73 5.78 -2.99 6.15
N LYS A 74 6.63 -2.48 7.05
CA LYS A 74 6.45 -2.61 8.50
C LYS A 74 5.18 -1.92 9.01
N LEU A 75 4.83 -0.78 8.43
CA LEU A 75 3.67 0.00 8.82
C LEU A 75 2.37 -0.74 8.48
N VAL A 76 2.24 -1.26 7.26
CA VAL A 76 1.03 -1.98 6.80
C VAL A 76 0.97 -3.46 7.25
N GLY A 77 2.07 -3.99 7.79
CA GLY A 77 2.09 -5.27 8.51
C GLY A 77 1.63 -6.45 7.66
N ALA A 78 0.60 -7.17 8.13
CA ALA A 78 0.09 -8.39 7.50
C ALA A 78 -0.45 -8.21 6.06
N ARG A 79 -0.55 -6.96 5.57
CA ARG A 79 -0.85 -6.68 4.15
C ARG A 79 0.35 -6.94 3.24
N HIS A 80 1.57 -7.03 3.77
CA HIS A 80 2.73 -7.56 3.04
C HIS A 80 2.75 -9.10 3.06
N PRO A 81 3.24 -9.73 1.98
CA PRO A 81 3.84 -9.13 0.78
C PRO A 81 2.83 -8.69 -0.29
N ALA A 82 1.54 -9.00 -0.15
CA ALA A 82 0.51 -8.77 -1.17
C ALA A 82 0.29 -7.29 -1.58
N ALA A 83 0.66 -6.35 -0.71
CA ALA A 83 0.66 -4.93 -1.03
C ALA A 83 1.62 -4.58 -2.18
N LEU A 84 2.82 -5.17 -2.22
CA LEU A 84 3.82 -4.85 -3.24
C LEU A 84 3.34 -5.29 -4.64
N GLY A 85 3.21 -4.33 -5.55
CA GLY A 85 2.67 -4.57 -6.89
C GLY A 85 1.14 -4.76 -6.93
N GLY A 86 0.48 -4.76 -5.76
CA GLY A 86 -0.96 -4.86 -5.62
C GLY A 86 -1.69 -3.52 -5.71
N ASP A 87 -3.01 -3.58 -5.63
CA ASP A 87 -3.91 -2.43 -5.67
C ASP A 87 -3.95 -1.71 -4.31
N ILE A 88 -3.53 -0.44 -4.28
CA ILE A 88 -3.50 0.39 -3.05
C ILE A 88 -4.86 0.52 -2.38
N ARG A 89 -5.96 0.38 -3.14
CA ARG A 89 -7.33 0.53 -2.65
C ARG A 89 -7.70 -0.60 -1.70
N VAL A 90 -7.12 -1.78 -1.95
CA VAL A 90 -7.22 -2.94 -1.07
C VAL A 90 -6.34 -2.70 0.16
N THR A 91 -5.09 -2.28 -0.06
CA THR A 91 -4.15 -2.00 1.03
C THR A 91 -4.64 -0.89 1.97
N LEU A 92 -5.40 0.10 1.50
CA LEU A 92 -5.89 1.23 2.31
C LEU A 92 -7.40 1.23 2.53
N ALA A 93 -8.05 0.08 2.40
CA ALA A 93 -9.51 -0.02 2.54
C ALA A 93 -10.03 0.56 3.88
N ALA A 94 -9.29 0.36 4.98
CA ALA A 94 -9.64 0.90 6.30
C ALA A 94 -9.55 2.43 6.41
N SER A 95 -8.77 3.07 5.54
CA SER A 95 -8.55 4.52 5.53
C SER A 95 -9.15 5.17 4.27
N ARG A 96 -10.08 4.47 3.61
CA ARG A 96 -10.66 4.87 2.32
C ARG A 96 -11.30 6.25 2.35
N ASP A 97 -12.09 6.54 3.37
CA ASP A 97 -12.86 7.78 3.44
C ASP A 97 -11.95 9.01 3.55
N THR A 98 -10.75 8.84 4.13
CA THR A 98 -9.75 9.90 4.25
C THR A 98 -8.84 9.97 3.03
N LEU A 99 -8.28 8.84 2.60
CA LEU A 99 -7.22 8.79 1.57
C LEU A 99 -7.76 8.72 0.15
N GLY A 100 -8.95 8.14 -0.04
CA GLY A 100 -9.58 7.99 -1.36
C GLY A 100 -9.75 9.32 -2.10
N PRO A 101 -10.39 10.34 -1.49
CA PRO A 101 -10.54 11.65 -2.11
C PRO A 101 -9.20 12.34 -2.43
N MET A 102 -8.20 12.17 -1.56
CA MET A 102 -6.86 12.74 -1.75
C MET A 102 -6.16 12.10 -2.96
N ILE A 103 -6.12 10.77 -3.01
CA ILE A 103 -5.55 10.02 -4.12
C ILE A 103 -6.28 10.36 -5.43
N ALA A 104 -7.62 10.37 -5.41
CA ALA A 104 -8.42 10.69 -6.59
C ALA A 104 -8.10 12.09 -7.13
N ARG A 105 -7.98 13.10 -6.25
CA ARG A 105 -7.63 14.47 -6.67
C ARG A 105 -6.27 14.52 -7.36
N VAL A 106 -5.23 13.91 -6.78
CA VAL A 106 -3.89 13.88 -7.42
C VAL A 106 -3.98 13.22 -8.79
N MET A 107 -4.67 12.09 -8.89
CA MET A 107 -4.81 11.34 -10.16
C MET A 107 -5.58 12.13 -11.24
N GLN A 108 -6.57 12.94 -10.85
CA GLN A 108 -7.38 13.75 -11.75
C GLN A 108 -6.68 15.04 -12.20
N THR A 109 -6.10 15.78 -11.25
CA THR A 109 -5.60 17.15 -11.52
C THR A 109 -4.09 17.20 -11.73
N GLY A 110 -3.34 16.27 -11.13
CA GLY A 110 -1.88 16.35 -11.02
C GLY A 110 -1.39 17.31 -9.93
N GLU A 111 -2.29 17.92 -9.17
CA GLU A 111 -1.94 18.81 -8.06
C GLU A 111 -1.61 17.99 -6.81
N ALA A 112 -0.47 18.29 -6.18
CA ALA A 112 -0.11 17.71 -4.90
C ALA A 112 -1.12 18.13 -3.81
N ASN A 113 -1.43 17.20 -2.91
CA ASN A 113 -2.21 17.46 -1.71
C ASN A 113 -1.62 16.70 -0.50
N GLY A 114 -2.07 17.07 0.69
CA GLY A 114 -1.60 16.51 1.94
C GLY A 114 -2.50 16.88 3.11
N THR A 115 -2.23 16.30 4.27
CA THR A 115 -2.87 16.65 5.55
C THR A 115 -1.81 16.57 6.64
N GLN A 116 -1.99 17.35 7.72
CA GLN A 116 -0.96 17.57 8.73
C GLN A 116 -0.62 16.34 9.57
N ALA A 117 -1.53 15.36 9.65
CA ALA A 117 -1.25 14.03 10.18
C ALA A 117 -2.32 13.05 9.69
N LEU A 118 -1.92 12.03 8.95
CA LEU A 118 -2.72 10.83 8.75
C LEU A 118 -2.24 9.78 9.73
N PRO A 119 -3.08 9.29 10.66
CA PRO A 119 -2.85 8.01 11.30
C PRO A 119 -3.00 6.94 10.20
N LEU A 120 -1.92 6.67 9.47
CA LEU A 120 -1.98 5.80 8.29
C LEU A 120 -2.29 4.35 8.64
N LEU A 121 -2.14 3.95 9.91
CA LEU A 121 -2.71 2.72 10.48
C LEU A 121 -2.95 2.91 11.98
N HIS A 122 -4.19 3.18 12.39
CA HIS A 122 -4.63 2.77 13.72
C HIS A 122 -4.74 1.25 13.72
N ARG A 123 -3.89 0.55 14.48
CA ARG A 123 -4.21 -0.80 14.93
C ARG A 123 -5.29 -0.63 16.01
N PRO A 124 -6.53 -1.11 15.84
CA PRO A 124 -7.34 -1.39 17.00
C PRO A 124 -6.77 -2.69 17.57
N GLU A 125 -5.72 -2.60 18.39
CA GLU A 125 -5.21 -3.65 19.31
C GLU A 125 -3.80 -3.26 19.78
N VAL A 126 -3.70 -2.14 20.49
CA VAL A 126 -2.83 -2.06 21.67
C VAL A 126 -3.63 -1.26 22.68
N GLU A 127 -4.29 -1.97 23.59
CA GLU A 127 -4.82 -1.35 24.81
C GLU A 127 -3.70 -0.54 25.47
N PRO A 128 -3.93 0.74 25.84
CA PRO A 128 -2.92 1.50 26.57
C PRO A 128 -2.57 0.75 27.85
N ILE A 129 -1.27 0.66 28.20
CA ILE A 129 -0.76 -0.06 29.38
C ILE A 129 -1.46 0.37 30.70
N GLY A 130 -2.20 1.49 30.71
CA GLY A 130 -3.05 1.91 31.82
C GLY A 130 -4.29 1.07 32.11
N SER A 131 -4.75 0.17 31.22
CA SER A 131 -5.87 -0.76 31.52
C SER A 131 -5.42 -2.04 32.23
N ILE A 132 -4.11 -2.36 32.23
CA ILE A 132 -3.57 -3.57 32.89
C ILE A 132 -3.52 -3.43 34.44
N LEU A 133 -3.72 -2.23 34.98
CA LEU A 133 -3.82 -2.01 36.43
C LEU A 133 -5.26 -1.90 36.97
N GLY A 134 -6.30 -1.99 36.12
CA GLY A 134 -7.70 -1.89 36.54
C GLY A 134 -8.43 -3.22 36.74
N ASP A 135 -8.00 -4.27 36.05
CA ASP A 135 -8.82 -5.48 35.86
C ASP A 135 -8.38 -6.70 36.70
N LEU A 136 -7.65 -6.49 37.80
CA LEU A 136 -7.36 -7.59 38.73
C LEU A 136 -8.54 -7.92 39.68
N GLU A 137 -9.65 -7.17 39.65
CA GLU A 137 -10.80 -7.38 40.55
C GLU A 137 -12.16 -7.18 39.85
N ALA A 138 -12.53 -8.06 38.90
CA ALA A 138 -13.95 -8.34 38.55
C ALA A 138 -14.04 -9.55 37.59
N ASP A 139 -14.10 -10.76 38.13
CA ASP A 139 -15.29 -11.60 38.17
C ASP A 139 -15.86 -12.08 36.79
N ARG A 140 -15.54 -13.35 36.49
CA ARG A 140 -16.41 -14.43 35.99
C ARG A 140 -17.32 -14.23 34.75
N ARG A 141 -16.97 -15.07 33.76
CA ARG A 141 -17.77 -15.84 32.75
C ARG A 141 -18.08 -15.19 31.38
N PRO A 142 -18.07 -16.00 30.29
CA PRO A 142 -18.12 -15.51 28.91
C PRO A 142 -19.51 -15.65 28.26
N SER A 143 -19.83 -14.81 27.27
CA SER A 143 -21.01 -14.97 26.41
C SER A 143 -20.73 -14.69 24.92
N GLU A 144 -20.58 -15.79 24.18
CA GLU A 144 -21.07 -16.20 22.84
C GLU A 144 -21.48 -15.25 21.69
N GLU A 145 -21.44 -13.92 21.79
CA GLU A 145 -22.11 -13.04 20.82
C GLU A 145 -21.21 -12.41 19.73
N ALA A 146 -20.00 -12.93 19.51
CA ALA A 146 -19.02 -12.36 18.56
C ALA A 146 -19.02 -12.99 17.15
N ARG A 147 -20.06 -13.73 16.75
CA ARG A 147 -20.06 -14.55 15.51
C ARG A 147 -20.92 -14.07 14.35
N ARG A 148 -21.50 -12.86 14.38
CA ARG A 148 -22.33 -12.38 13.26
C ARG A 148 -22.07 -10.90 12.97
N ARG A 149 -21.14 -10.61 12.05
CA ARG A 149 -21.18 -9.47 11.10
C ARG A 149 -19.86 -9.38 10.33
N THR A 150 -19.73 -10.17 9.27
CA THR A 150 -18.90 -9.80 8.12
C THR A 150 -19.67 -10.20 6.88
N ASP A 151 -20.47 -9.29 6.35
CA ASP A 151 -20.95 -9.38 4.98
C ASP A 151 -21.23 -7.97 4.45
N GLY A 152 -20.62 -7.65 3.31
CA GLY A 152 -21.07 -6.58 2.41
C GLY A 152 -20.25 -5.29 2.42
N ALA A 153 -19.16 -5.24 1.65
CA ALA A 153 -18.61 -3.97 1.16
C ALA A 153 -18.22 -4.10 -0.31
N GLY A 154 -19.13 -3.67 -1.19
CA GLY A 154 -18.98 -3.68 -2.63
C GLY A 154 -17.87 -2.76 -3.15
N ALA A 155 -17.15 -3.27 -4.15
CA ALA A 155 -15.94 -2.70 -4.75
C ALA A 155 -16.16 -1.53 -5.73
N ASN A 156 -17.30 -0.83 -5.71
CA ASN A 156 -17.76 -0.06 -6.89
C ASN A 156 -17.59 1.47 -6.82
N GLY A 157 -16.81 2.03 -5.90
CA GLY A 157 -16.77 3.50 -5.69
C GLY A 157 -15.55 4.27 -6.23
N TRP A 158 -14.54 3.60 -6.81
CA TRP A 158 -13.30 4.27 -7.23
C TRP A 158 -13.29 4.69 -8.71
N ALA A 159 -14.26 4.25 -9.50
CA ALA A 159 -14.30 4.45 -10.95
C ALA A 159 -15.05 5.74 -11.34
N GLY A 160 -14.56 6.89 -10.87
CA GLY A 160 -14.87 8.19 -11.46
C GLY A 160 -13.84 8.51 -12.52
N ARG A 161 -14.23 8.46 -13.80
CA ARG A 161 -13.41 8.66 -15.01
C ARG A 161 -12.27 9.69 -14.84
N THR A 162 -11.02 9.23 -14.81
CA THR A 162 -9.81 9.79 -15.47
C THR A 162 -8.56 9.12 -14.89
N ALA A 163 -7.93 8.22 -15.66
CA ALA A 163 -6.66 7.58 -15.30
C ALA A 163 -5.60 7.76 -16.41
N SER A 164 -5.69 8.85 -17.18
CA SER A 164 -4.80 9.08 -18.34
C SER A 164 -3.59 9.96 -18.04
N ARG A 165 -3.49 10.59 -16.86
CA ARG A 165 -2.36 11.50 -16.53
C ARG A 165 -1.22 10.87 -15.73
N PHE A 166 -1.47 9.76 -15.03
CA PHE A 166 -0.45 8.99 -14.30
C PHE A 166 -0.39 7.55 -14.82
N ALA A 167 -0.50 7.36 -16.13
CA ALA A 167 -0.11 6.10 -16.72
C ALA A 167 1.40 5.93 -16.49
N TRP A 168 1.80 4.83 -15.89
CA TRP A 168 3.21 4.51 -15.69
C TRP A 168 3.99 4.36 -17.01
N CYS A 169 3.24 4.24 -18.11
CA CYS A 169 3.73 4.33 -19.48
C CYS A 169 3.24 5.65 -20.07
N GLY A 170 4.18 6.51 -20.46
CA GLY A 170 3.94 7.57 -21.44
C GLY A 170 3.91 6.98 -22.85
#